data_AF-A0A2N2JR70-F1
#
_entry.id   AF-A0A2N2JR70-F1
#
_cell.length_a   1.000
_cell.length_b   1.000
_cell.length_c   1.000
_cell.angle_alpha   90.00
_cell.angle_beta   90.00
_cell.angle_gamma   90.00
#
_symmetry.space_group_name_H-M   'P 1'
#
loop_
_entity.id
_entity.type
_entity.pdbx_description
1 polymer ?
#
loop_
_entity_poly.entity_id
_entity_poly.type
_entity_poly.pdbx_seq_one_letter_code
_entity_poly.pdbx_strand_id
1 'polypeptide(L)' 'MQMQDVFQRYSDDLKRVEECMDFHLRSEIDLIPEIIQHLIGSGGKRFRPLLLLICADLCGYRGQKCYTLSAVIEFIHT' A
#
# COMPACT_ATOMS: atom_id res chain seq x y z
N MET A 1 20.60 6.03 -9.54
CA MET A 1 19.32 5.96 -8.81
C MET A 1 19.55 5.08 -7.59
N GLN A 2 19.54 5.69 -6.41
CA GLN A 2 19.58 4.99 -5.13
C GLN A 2 18.15 4.57 -4.72
N MET A 3 18.02 3.63 -3.79
CA MET A 3 16.70 3.17 -3.33
C MET A 3 15.85 4.32 -2.75
N GLN A 4 16.49 5.27 -2.06
CA GLN A 4 15.82 6.45 -1.51
C GLN A 4 15.14 7.30 -2.61
N ASP A 5 15.78 7.44 -3.78
CA ASP A 5 15.22 8.18 -4.91
C ASP A 5 13.91 7.54 -5.41
N VAL A 6 13.84 6.21 -5.39
CA VAL A 6 12.65 5.45 -5.82
C VAL A 6 11.51 5.68 -4.83
N PHE A 7 11.76 5.51 -3.53
CA PHE A 7 10.75 5.77 -2.51
C PHE A 7 10.25 7.22 -2.55
N GLN A 8 11.15 8.18 -2.76
CA GLN A 8 10.78 9.59 -2.88
C GLN A 8 9.90 9.85 -4.11
N ARG A 9 10.19 9.20 -5.25
CA ARG A 9 9.39 9.35 -6.48
C ARG A 9 7.96 8.83 -6.33
N TYR A 10 7.76 7.78 -5.55
CA TYR A 10 6.46 7.12 -5.36
C TYR A 10 5.79 7.49 -4.02
N SER A 11 6.26 8.52 -3.31
CA SER A 11 5.77 8.85 -1.97
C SER A 11 4.26 9.15 -1.94
N ASP A 12 3.76 9.87 -2.94
CA ASP A 12 2.34 10.24 -3.00
C ASP A 12 1.46 9.08 -3.44
N ASP A 13 1.95 8.21 -4.33
CA ASP A 13 1.26 6.98 -4.69
C ASP A 13 1.19 6.01 -3.50
N LEU A 14 2.27 5.91 -2.71
CA LEU A 14 2.29 5.10 -1.49
C LEU A 14 1.31 5.62 -0.44
N LYS A 15 1.17 6.95 -0.28
CA LYS A 15 0.11 7.53 0.58
C LYS A 15 -1.29 7.13 0.12
N ARG A 16 -1.55 7.14 -1.20
CA ARG A 16 -2.86 6.69 -1.74
C ARG A 16 -3.12 5.22 -1.46
N VAL A 17 -2.09 4.38 -1.46
CA VAL A 17 -2.22 2.98 -1.05
C VAL A 17 -2.57 2.89 0.44
N GLU A 18 -1.90 3.65 1.30
CA GLU A 18 -2.21 3.70 2.74
C GLU A 18 -3.65 4.16 2.99
N GLU A 19 -4.12 5.19 2.29
CA GLU A 19 -5.52 5.64 2.34
C GLU A 19 -6.51 4.56 1.90
N CYS A 20 -6.18 3.79 0.84
CA CYS A 20 -7.00 2.65 0.40
C CYS A 20 -7.04 1.56 1.46
N MET A 21 -5.91 1.27 2.10
CA MET A 21 -5.84 0.29 3.19
C MET A 21 -6.73 0.74 4.35
N ASP A 22 -6.55 1.96 4.85
CA ASP A 22 -7.34 2.51 5.96
C ASP A 22 -8.84 2.53 5.67
N PHE A 23 -9.23 2.84 4.43
CA PHE A 23 -10.63 2.78 4.01
C PHE A 23 -11.21 1.36 4.14
N HIS A 24 -10.45 0.34 3.74
CA HIS A 24 -10.89 -1.06 3.77
C HIS A 24 -10.77 -1.73 5.15
N LEU A 25 -10.03 -1.14 6.09
CA LEU A 25 -9.90 -1.64 7.46
C LEU A 25 -11.06 -1.23 8.37
N ARG A 26 -11.97 -0.38 7.90
CA ARG A 26 -13.16 0.01 8.64
C ARG A 26 -14.05 -1.21 8.86
N SER A 27 -14.30 -1.53 10.11
CA SER A 27 -15.14 -2.64 10.55
C SER A 27 -16.07 -2.16 11.65
N GLU A 28 -17.32 -2.64 11.63
CA GLU A 28 -18.30 -2.40 12.71
C GLU A 28 -17.94 -3.16 14.00
N ILE A 29 -16.99 -4.09 13.92
CA ILE A 29 -16.42 -4.82 15.06
C ILE A 29 -15.10 -4.14 15.45
N ASP A 30 -15.08 -3.52 16.62
CA ASP A 30 -13.96 -2.71 17.14
C ASP A 30 -12.62 -3.48 17.28
N LEU A 31 -12.68 -4.79 17.50
CA LEU A 31 -11.48 -5.63 17.68
C LEU A 31 -10.67 -5.81 16.38
N ILE A 32 -11.33 -5.79 15.22
CA ILE A 32 -10.69 -6.05 13.93
C ILE A 32 -9.67 -4.94 13.58
N PRO A 33 -10.02 -3.64 13.64
CA PRO A 33 -9.07 -2.56 13.42
C PRO A 33 -7.88 -2.58 14.38
N GLU A 34 -8.10 -2.94 15.65
CA GLU A 34 -7.04 -2.97 16.69
C GLU A 34 -5.97 -4.02 16.39
N ILE A 35 -6.39 -5.24 16.03
CA ILE A 35 -5.49 -6.33 15.64
C ILE A 35 -4.73 -5.94 14.37
N ILE A 36 -5.44 -5.39 13.37
CA ILE A 36 -4.81 -5.05 12.11
C ILE A 36 -3.83 -3.88 12.26
N GLN A 37 -4.11 -2.87 13.09
CA GLN A 37 -3.13 -1.83 13.41
C GLN A 37 -1.86 -2.40 14.04
N HIS A 38 -1.99 -3.36 14.96
CA HIS A 38 -0.83 -4.03 15.56
C HIS A 38 -0.03 -4.85 14.52
N LEU A 39 -0.71 -5.53 13.59
CA LEU A 39 -0.05 -6.24 12.51
C LEU A 39 0.61 -5.28 11.51
N ILE A 40 -0.02 -4.14 11.21
CA ILE A 40 0.39 -3.14 10.21
C ILE A 40 1.45 -2.15 10.68
N GLY A 41 1.59 -1.90 11.98
CA GLY A 41 2.57 -0.95 12.54
C GLY A 41 4.06 -1.29 12.33
N SER A 42 4.40 -2.42 11.72
CA SER A 42 5.78 -2.83 11.44
C SER A 42 6.28 -2.22 10.13
N GLY A 43 7.32 -1.37 10.15
CA GLY A 43 7.79 -0.54 9.02
C GLY A 43 8.28 -1.23 7.72
N GLY A 44 8.08 -2.54 7.54
CA GLY A 44 8.48 -3.31 6.35
C GLY A 44 7.44 -3.38 5.21
N LYS A 45 6.31 -2.69 5.32
CA LYS A 45 5.09 -2.94 4.52
C LYS A 45 4.96 -2.17 3.21
N ARG A 46 5.93 -1.32 2.90
CA ARG A 46 5.85 -0.41 1.75
C ARG A 46 6.50 -0.96 0.49
N PHE A 47 7.28 -2.05 0.62
CA PHE A 47 8.03 -2.59 -0.52
C PHE A 47 7.13 -3.28 -1.56
N ARG A 48 6.14 -4.10 -1.14
CA ARG A 48 5.25 -4.78 -2.09
C ARG A 48 4.30 -3.81 -2.79
N PRO A 49 3.67 -2.85 -2.09
CA PRO A 49 2.95 -1.76 -2.73
C PRO A 49 3.80 -1.02 -3.75
N LEU A 50 5.04 -0.65 -3.38
CA LEU A 50 5.96 0.05 -4.26
C LEU A 50 6.28 -0.76 -5.51
N LEU A 51 6.53 -2.06 -5.37
CA LEU A 51 6.82 -2.94 -6.49
C LEU A 51 5.65 -2.97 -7.49
N LEU A 52 4.42 -3.11 -7.02
CA LEU A 52 3.25 -3.13 -7.90
C LEU A 52 3.02 -1.77 -8.59
N LEU A 53 3.24 -0.66 -7.89
CA LEU A 53 3.17 0.69 -8.46
C LEU A 53 4.20 0.89 -9.58
N ILE A 54 5.44 0.46 -9.36
CA ILE A 54 6.51 0.51 -10.36
C ILE A 54 6.14 -0.33 -11.58
N CYS A 55 5.66 -1.56 -11.38
CA CYS A 55 5.21 -2.42 -12.47
C CYS A 55 4.08 -1.79 -13.28
N ALA A 56 3.11 -1.16 -12.62
CA ALA A 56 2.02 -0.45 -13.28
C ALA A 56 2.52 0.72 -14.14
N ASP A 57 3.46 1.53 -13.62
CA ASP A 57 4.06 2.64 -14.38
C ASP A 57 4.87 2.14 -15.58
N LEU A 58 5.68 1.08 -15.39
CA LEU A 58 6.46 0.45 -16.46
C LEU A 58 5.58 -0.12 -17.59
N CYS A 59 4.39 -0.61 -17.24
CA CYS A 59 3.40 -1.07 -18.22
C CYS A 59 2.56 0.07 -18.82
N GLY A 60 2.82 1.33 -18.47
CA GLY A 60 2.10 2.50 -18.98
C GLY A 60 0.68 2.64 -18.43
N TYR A 61 0.35 1.98 -17.32
CA TYR A 61 -0.95 2.11 -16.68
C TYR A 61 -1.12 3.51 -16.06
N ARG A 62 -2.29 4.11 -16.26
CA ARG A 62 -2.63 5.47 -15.79
C ARG A 62 -3.93 5.53 -14.99
N GLY A 63 -4.55 4.38 -14.73
CA GLY A 63 -5.76 4.31 -13.89
C GLY A 63 -5.42 4.24 -12.41
N GLN A 64 -6.45 4.21 -11.56
CA GLN A 64 -6.29 4.20 -10.10
C GLN A 64 -6.37 2.80 -9.47
N LYS A 65 -6.66 1.75 -10.25
CA LYS A 65 -6.79 0.38 -9.71
C LYS A 65 -5.48 -0.16 -9.13
N CYS A 66 -4.34 0.40 -9.53
CA CYS A 66 -3.04 0.05 -8.96
C CYS A 66 -2.99 0.31 -7.45
N TYR A 67 -3.66 1.35 -6.95
CA TYR A 67 -3.68 1.64 -5.51
C TYR A 67 -4.43 0.57 -4.73
N THR A 68 -5.63 0.22 -5.18
CA THR A 68 -6.43 -0.85 -4.57
C THR A 68 -5.73 -2.20 -4.66
N LEU A 69 -5.11 -2.53 -5.80
CA LEU A 69 -4.39 -3.79 -5.96
C LEU A 69 -3.12 -3.84 -5.09
N SER A 70 -2.41 -2.73 -4.93
CA SER A 70 -1.27 -2.64 -4.01
C SER A 70 -1.70 -2.88 -2.56
N ALA A 71 -2.83 -2.31 -2.14
CA ALA A 71 -3.40 -2.54 -0.82
C ALA A 71 -3.78 -4.01 -0.61
N VAL A 72 -4.43 -4.64 -1.60
CA VAL A 72 -4.79 -6.07 -1.56
C VAL A 72 -3.56 -6.96 -1.41
N ILE A 73 -2.49 -6.70 -2.17
CA ILE A 73 -1.25 -7.47 -2.07
C ILE A 73 -0.63 -7.37 -0.67
N GLU A 74 -0.65 -6.19 -0.07
CA GLU A 74 -0.10 -6.00 1.27
C GLU A 74 -0.99 -6.65 2.35
N PHE A 75 -2.31 -6.67 2.18
CA PHE A 75 -3.22 -7.41 3.05
C PHE A 75 -3.04 -8.92 2.97
N ILE A 76 -2.84 -9.50 1.78
CA ILE A 76 -2.61 -10.94 1.63
C ILE A 76 -1.33 -11.39 2.35
N HIS A 77 -0.36 -10.49 2.48
CA HIS A 77 0.93 -10.81 3.09
C HIS A 77 1.05 -10.43 4.58
N THR A 78 0.10 -9.66 5.11
CA THR A 78 0.06 -9.24 6.51
C THR A 78 -0.64 -10.29 7.36
#